data_AF-A0A970CM14-F1
#
_entry.id   AF-A0A970CM14-F1
#
_cell.length_a   1.000
_cell.length_b   1.000
_cell.length_c   1.000
_cell.angle_alpha   90.00
_cell.angle_beta   90.00
_cell.angle_gamma   90.00
#
_symmetry.space_group_name_H-M   'P 1'
#
loop_
_entity.id
_entity.type
_entity.pdbx_description
1 polymer ?
#
loop_
_entity_poly.entity_id
_entity_poly.type
_entity_poly.pdbx_seq_one_letter_code
_entity_poly.pdbx_strand_id
1 'polypeptide(L)'
;MLHRIFLIIVALILQLLVLIGVILSLNDYFTFFYVASILISVGVVLWIINSNSNPAYKIVWIVPILIFPIFGGLFYIFFGGNYLSKRTKKRMKYIEDKTKEILLSSSEIIGEIATQNLDAANQARYIQDYSFCPPYKNTRALYLPTGEIKFAKLKEELRNAKDFIFLEYFIIEEGLMWSEILEILKEKADQGLDVRVIYDDIGCLVKLPYKYDERLEKMGIKCSVFNPLTPVLSPRLNNRDHRKIAIIDGHTGFTGGINLADEYINEIVRFGHWNDTAIMIKGEAVQSLTAMFLSMWDYIRGIDEDFSLYAGEPPIYDGSLTDGYVQPFADSP
;
A
#
# COMPACT_ATOMS: atom_id res chain seq x y z
N MET A 1 -2.67 -20.16 -13.30
CA MET A 1 -1.87 -18.92 -13.50
C MET A 1 -1.69 -18.60 -14.98
N LEU A 2 -1.14 -19.52 -15.80
CA LEU A 2 -0.94 -19.35 -17.25
C LEU A 2 -2.21 -18.91 -18.02
N HIS A 3 -3.39 -19.41 -17.66
CA HIS A 3 -4.64 -19.07 -18.33
C HIS A 3 -5.06 -17.59 -18.19
N ARG A 4 -4.86 -16.96 -17.01
CA ARG A 4 -5.24 -15.54 -16.78
C ARG A 4 -4.30 -14.61 -17.56
N ILE A 5 -3.00 -14.86 -17.49
CA ILE A 5 -1.99 -14.10 -18.23
C ILE A 5 -2.21 -14.26 -19.74
N PHE A 6 -2.49 -15.48 -20.21
CA PHE A 6 -2.80 -15.73 -21.62
C PHE A 6 -4.02 -14.94 -22.11
N LEU A 7 -5.14 -14.96 -21.37
CA LEU A 7 -6.34 -14.20 -21.74
C LEU A 7 -6.07 -12.68 -21.78
N ILE A 8 -5.30 -12.15 -20.83
CA ILE A 8 -4.91 -10.74 -20.82
C ILE A 8 -4.06 -10.41 -22.05
N ILE A 9 -3.06 -11.24 -22.37
CA ILE A 9 -2.21 -11.08 -23.56
C ILE A 9 -3.05 -11.11 -24.84
N VAL A 10 -3.97 -12.07 -24.96
CA VAL A 10 -4.87 -12.17 -26.13
C VAL A 10 -5.74 -10.92 -26.26
N ALA A 11 -6.31 -10.42 -25.16
CA ALA A 11 -7.11 -9.19 -25.18
C ALA A 11 -6.27 -7.97 -25.60
N LEU A 12 -5.03 -7.86 -25.12
CA LEU A 12 -4.12 -6.78 -25.50
C LEU A 12 -3.71 -6.86 -26.98
N ILE A 13 -3.46 -8.06 -27.51
CA ILE A 13 -3.17 -8.28 -28.94
C ILE A 13 -4.37 -7.88 -29.80
N LEU A 14 -5.59 -8.27 -29.39
CA LEU A 14 -6.80 -7.91 -30.12
C LEU A 14 -6.99 -6.39 -30.16
N GLN A 15 -6.77 -5.69 -29.04
CA GLN A 15 -6.81 -4.24 -28.98
C GLN A 15 -5.78 -3.60 -29.94
N LEU A 16 -4.57 -4.14 -30.01
CA LEU A 16 -3.52 -3.67 -30.92
C LEU A 16 -3.91 -3.85 -32.39
N LEU A 17 -4.49 -5.00 -32.76
CA LEU A 17 -4.95 -5.25 -34.13
C LEU A 17 -6.08 -4.30 -34.55
N VAL A 18 -7.03 -4.03 -33.66
CA VAL A 18 -8.10 -3.03 -33.90
C VAL A 18 -7.48 -1.65 -34.10
N LEU A 19 -6.52 -1.25 -33.26
CA LEU A 19 -5.83 0.03 -33.39
C LEU A 19 -5.11 0.18 -34.73
N ILE A 20 -4.39 -0.86 -35.18
CA ILE A 20 -3.73 -0.88 -36.48
C ILE A 20 -4.75 -0.75 -37.62
N GLY A 21 -5.85 -1.49 -37.55
CA GLY A 21 -6.93 -1.41 -38.55
C GLY A 21 -7.52 0.00 -38.67
N VAL A 22 -7.74 0.67 -37.53
CA VAL A 22 -8.21 2.06 -37.49
C VAL A 22 -7.20 3.01 -38.13
N ILE A 23 -5.90 2.88 -37.81
CA ILE A 23 -4.84 3.71 -38.40
C ILE A 23 -4.79 3.56 -39.92
N LEU A 24 -4.87 2.33 -40.43
CA LEU A 24 -4.84 2.05 -41.87
C LEU A 24 -6.07 2.65 -42.58
N SER A 25 -7.25 2.59 -41.96
CA SER A 25 -8.48 3.18 -42.51
C SER A 25 -8.52 4.71 -42.48
N LEU A 26 -7.77 5.35 -41.58
CA LEU A 26 -7.73 6.81 -41.41
C LEU A 26 -6.70 7.51 -42.30
N ASN A 27 -5.93 6.77 -43.11
CA ASN A 27 -4.87 7.32 -43.94
C ASN A 27 -5.40 8.41 -44.91
N ASP A 28 -6.59 8.22 -45.47
CA ASP A 28 -7.21 9.18 -46.39
C ASP A 28 -7.64 10.49 -45.71
N TYR A 29 -7.72 10.51 -44.38
CA TYR A 29 -8.11 11.67 -43.56
C TYR A 29 -6.96 12.21 -42.70
N PHE A 30 -5.73 11.76 -42.95
CA PHE A 30 -4.58 12.01 -42.09
C PHE A 30 -4.33 13.51 -41.82
N THR A 31 -4.47 14.37 -42.83
CA THR A 31 -4.27 15.83 -42.66
C THR A 31 -5.25 16.44 -41.67
N PHE A 32 -6.54 16.08 -41.76
CA PHE A 32 -7.56 16.57 -40.83
C PHE A 32 -7.32 16.03 -39.41
N PHE A 33 -6.98 14.74 -39.31
CA PHE A 33 -6.60 14.11 -38.03
C PHE A 33 -5.38 14.79 -37.40
N TYR A 34 -4.35 15.08 -38.19
CA TYR A 34 -3.11 15.73 -37.74
C TYR A 34 -3.39 17.12 -37.15
N VAL A 35 -4.14 17.96 -37.87
CA VAL A 35 -4.50 19.31 -37.40
C VAL A 35 -5.36 19.24 -36.14
N ALA A 36 -6.35 18.33 -36.09
CA ALA A 36 -7.18 18.12 -34.92
C ALA A 36 -6.35 17.68 -33.70
N SER A 37 -5.43 16.73 -33.88
CA SER A 37 -4.55 16.25 -32.81
C SER A 37 -3.62 17.34 -32.26
N ILE A 38 -3.10 18.23 -33.13
CA ILE A 38 -2.33 19.40 -32.67
C ILE A 38 -3.20 20.32 -31.81
N LEU A 39 -4.40 20.67 -32.27
CA LEU A 39 -5.30 21.54 -31.52
C LEU A 39 -5.67 20.92 -30.16
N ILE A 40 -5.94 19.62 -30.13
CA ILE A 40 -6.18 18.86 -28.90
C ILE A 40 -4.95 18.92 -27.99
N SER A 41 -3.75 18.64 -28.51
CA SER A 41 -2.50 18.67 -27.75
C SER A 41 -2.23 20.04 -27.13
N VAL A 42 -2.44 21.13 -27.88
CA VAL A 42 -2.32 22.51 -27.34
C VAL A 42 -3.33 22.75 -26.23
N GLY A 43 -4.60 22.39 -26.45
CA GLY A 43 -5.65 22.54 -25.43
C GLY A 43 -5.34 21.75 -24.15
N VAL A 44 -4.86 20.52 -24.30
CA VAL A 44 -4.44 19.66 -23.18
C VAL A 44 -3.27 20.28 -22.43
N VAL A 45 -2.22 20.75 -23.12
CA VAL A 45 -1.06 21.39 -22.47
C VAL A 45 -1.48 22.60 -21.64
N LEU A 46 -2.31 23.50 -22.22
CA LEU A 46 -2.82 24.67 -21.50
C LEU A 46 -3.63 24.27 -20.26
N TRP A 47 -4.46 23.23 -20.39
CA TRP A 47 -5.24 22.72 -19.27
C TRP A 47 -4.36 22.06 -18.19
N ILE A 48 -3.31 21.30 -18.56
CA ILE A 48 -2.35 20.71 -17.61
C ILE A 48 -1.61 21.81 -16.85
N ILE A 49 -1.10 22.83 -17.55
CA ILE A 49 -0.39 23.97 -16.94
C ILE A 49 -1.27 24.64 -15.89
N ASN A 50 -2.56 24.83 -16.19
CA ASN A 50 -3.52 25.49 -15.31
C ASN A 50 -4.13 24.56 -14.24
N SER A 51 -3.83 23.27 -14.25
CA SER A 51 -4.34 22.34 -13.23
C SER A 51 -3.60 22.47 -11.89
N ASN A 52 -4.20 22.06 -10.78
CA ASN A 52 -3.53 22.09 -9.45
C ASN A 52 -2.67 20.84 -9.17
N SER A 53 -2.24 20.10 -10.21
CA SER A 53 -1.45 18.88 -10.02
C SER A 53 0.02 19.18 -9.70
N ASN A 54 0.73 18.20 -9.14
CA ASN A 54 2.17 18.27 -8.87
C ASN A 54 2.95 18.76 -10.12
N PRO A 55 3.84 19.77 -10.00
CA PRO A 55 4.62 20.28 -11.13
C PRO A 55 5.44 19.22 -11.87
N ALA A 56 6.03 18.25 -11.15
CA ALA A 56 6.78 17.16 -11.76
C ALA A 56 5.88 16.29 -12.65
N TYR A 57 4.66 15.98 -12.19
CA TYR A 57 3.66 15.26 -12.97
C TYR A 57 3.26 16.03 -14.23
N LYS A 58 3.09 17.35 -14.13
CA LYS A 58 2.77 18.20 -15.30
C LYS A 58 3.87 18.09 -16.36
N ILE A 59 5.13 18.19 -15.97
CA ILE A 59 6.28 18.15 -16.88
C ILE A 59 6.37 16.80 -17.59
N VAL A 60 6.17 15.69 -16.85
CA VAL A 60 6.17 14.32 -17.41
C VAL A 60 5.15 14.15 -18.53
N TRP A 61 4.03 14.89 -18.50
CA TRP A 61 3.03 14.85 -19.56
C TRP A 61 3.27 15.90 -20.66
N ILE A 62 3.62 17.13 -20.29
CA ILE A 62 3.83 18.21 -21.26
C ILE A 62 4.96 17.87 -22.23
N VAL A 63 6.10 17.34 -21.74
CA VAL A 63 7.27 17.07 -22.58
C VAL A 63 6.96 16.06 -23.70
N PRO A 64 6.38 14.87 -23.43
CA PRO A 64 5.97 13.94 -24.49
C PRO A 64 4.92 14.51 -25.44
N ILE A 65 3.97 15.31 -24.94
CA ILE A 65 2.95 15.95 -25.79
C ILE A 65 3.58 16.90 -26.79
N LEU A 66 4.59 17.67 -26.37
CA LEU A 66 5.29 18.61 -27.24
C LEU A 66 6.19 17.90 -28.27
N ILE A 67 6.82 16.78 -27.89
CA ILE A 67 7.67 15.99 -28.81
C ILE A 67 6.83 15.21 -29.83
N PHE A 68 5.68 14.66 -29.40
CA PHE A 68 4.81 13.83 -30.24
C PHE A 68 3.36 14.35 -30.28
N PRO A 69 3.08 15.53 -30.86
CA PRO A 69 1.79 16.21 -30.74
C PRO A 69 0.62 15.48 -31.41
N ILE A 70 0.88 14.55 -32.34
CA ILE A 70 -0.17 13.74 -32.98
C ILE A 70 -0.80 12.78 -31.96
N PHE A 71 0.02 12.17 -31.11
CA PHE A 71 -0.42 11.11 -30.20
C PHE A 71 -0.42 11.55 -28.75
N GLY A 72 0.41 12.51 -28.36
CA GLY A 72 0.61 12.90 -26.98
C GLY A 72 -0.65 13.47 -26.32
N GLY A 73 -1.35 14.40 -26.97
CA GLY A 73 -2.59 14.97 -26.42
C GLY A 73 -3.70 13.92 -26.28
N LEU A 74 -3.86 13.05 -27.28
CA LEU A 74 -4.79 11.92 -27.21
C LEU A 74 -4.39 10.94 -26.10
N PHE A 75 -3.11 10.59 -26.02
CA PHE A 75 -2.55 9.72 -24.99
C PHE A 75 -2.80 10.30 -23.60
N TYR A 76 -2.65 11.61 -23.41
CA TYR A 76 -3.02 12.28 -22.17
C TYR A 76 -4.52 12.21 -21.86
N ILE A 77 -5.41 12.35 -22.84
CA ILE A 77 -6.85 12.25 -22.58
C ILE A 77 -7.22 10.84 -22.10
N PHE A 78 -6.60 9.81 -22.66
CA PHE A 78 -6.85 8.42 -22.26
C PHE A 78 -6.15 8.02 -20.96
N PHE A 79 -4.94 8.53 -20.70
CA PHE A 79 -4.04 8.03 -19.64
C PHE A 79 -3.51 9.12 -18.69
N GLY A 80 -3.66 10.39 -19.02
CA GLY A 80 -3.11 11.53 -18.27
C GLY A 80 -3.96 11.99 -17.08
N GLY A 81 -5.18 11.48 -16.94
CA GLY A 81 -6.09 11.83 -15.86
C GLY A 81 -6.14 10.78 -14.76
N ASN A 82 -5.34 10.92 -13.70
CA ASN A 82 -5.46 10.07 -12.49
C ASN A 82 -6.65 10.49 -11.60
N TYR A 83 -7.83 10.70 -12.21
CA TYR A 83 -9.00 11.20 -11.50
C TYR A 83 -9.73 10.07 -10.80
N LEU A 84 -9.68 10.06 -9.47
CA LEU A 84 -10.53 9.18 -8.66
C LEU A 84 -12.00 9.55 -8.87
N SER A 85 -12.88 8.54 -8.92
CA SER A 85 -14.33 8.77 -9.02
C SER A 85 -14.83 9.59 -7.83
N LYS A 86 -15.90 10.38 -8.00
CA LYS A 86 -16.48 11.15 -6.88
C LYS A 86 -16.85 10.26 -5.69
N ARG A 87 -17.33 9.04 -5.97
CA ARG A 87 -17.64 8.02 -4.96
C ARG A 87 -16.38 7.57 -4.21
N THR A 88 -15.31 7.26 -4.94
CA THR A 88 -14.01 6.87 -4.38
C THR A 88 -13.46 7.97 -3.48
N LYS A 89 -13.44 9.23 -3.96
CA LYS A 89 -13.00 10.39 -3.17
C LYS A 89 -13.81 10.57 -1.89
N LYS A 90 -15.14 10.50 -1.98
CA LYS A 90 -16.02 10.63 -0.81
C LYS A 90 -15.75 9.50 0.20
N ARG A 91 -15.52 8.28 -0.27
CA ARG A 91 -15.22 7.12 0.56
C ARG A 91 -13.86 7.26 1.27
N MET A 92 -12.83 7.67 0.55
CA MET A 92 -11.50 7.88 1.13
C MET A 92 -11.52 9.01 2.16
N LYS A 93 -12.23 10.12 1.85
CA LYS A 93 -12.42 11.22 2.80
C LYS A 93 -13.11 10.76 4.09
N TYR A 94 -14.15 9.93 3.95
CA TYR A 94 -14.83 9.35 5.10
C TYR A 94 -13.91 8.49 5.98
N ILE A 95 -13.09 7.63 5.37
CA ILE A 95 -12.13 6.77 6.09
C ILE A 95 -11.03 7.63 6.76
N GLU A 96 -10.57 8.67 6.09
CA GLU A 96 -9.60 9.63 6.62
C GLU A 96 -10.17 10.37 7.84
N ASP A 97 -11.39 10.89 7.76
CA ASP A 97 -12.04 11.60 8.87
C ASP A 97 -12.24 10.66 10.08
N LYS A 98 -12.67 9.41 9.84
CA LYS A 98 -12.77 8.36 10.86
C LYS A 98 -11.42 8.05 11.52
N THR A 99 -10.37 7.88 10.71
CA THR A 99 -9.01 7.62 11.20
C THR A 99 -8.51 8.75 12.08
N LYS A 100 -8.77 10.00 11.69
CA LYS A 100 -8.44 11.20 12.46
C LYS A 100 -9.16 11.26 13.81
N GLU A 101 -10.41 10.80 13.89
CA GLU A 101 -11.14 10.76 15.16
C GLU A 101 -10.53 9.77 16.17
N ILE A 102 -9.96 8.66 15.67
CA ILE A 102 -9.31 7.64 16.49
C ILE A 102 -7.88 8.03 16.86
N LEU A 103 -7.14 8.60 15.91
CA LEU A 103 -5.77 9.06 16.09
C LEU A 103 -5.78 10.48 16.66
N LEU A 104 -5.95 10.57 17.98
CA LEU A 104 -6.00 11.84 18.70
C LEU A 104 -4.70 12.64 18.52
N SER A 105 -4.84 13.95 18.33
CA SER A 105 -3.68 14.85 18.25
C SER A 105 -2.94 14.91 19.59
N SER A 106 -1.62 14.74 19.57
CA SER A 106 -0.78 14.73 20.77
C SER A 106 0.00 16.04 20.92
N SER A 107 -0.73 17.16 21.10
CA SER A 107 -0.11 18.49 21.25
C SER A 107 0.85 18.56 22.45
N GLU A 108 0.55 17.84 23.52
CA GLU A 108 1.41 17.72 24.71
C GLU A 108 2.74 17.04 24.37
N ILE A 109 2.70 15.86 23.72
CA ILE A 109 3.89 15.12 23.29
C ILE A 109 4.73 15.97 22.33
N ILE A 110 4.11 16.68 21.37
CA ILE A 110 4.83 17.59 20.48
C ILE A 110 5.49 18.73 21.28
N GLY A 111 4.83 19.24 22.33
CA GLY A 111 5.40 20.21 23.26
C GLY A 111 6.63 19.66 23.99
N GLU A 112 6.56 18.42 24.49
CA GLU A 112 7.69 17.73 25.12
C GLU A 112 8.86 17.55 24.13
N ILE A 113 8.59 17.09 22.91
CA ILE A 113 9.60 16.96 21.85
C ILE A 113 10.26 18.32 21.59
N ALA A 114 9.49 19.42 21.55
CA ALA A 114 10.01 20.75 21.28
C ALA A 114 10.99 21.25 22.35
N THR A 115 10.84 20.81 23.61
CA THR A 115 11.81 21.12 24.67
C THR A 115 13.15 20.43 24.49
N GLN A 116 13.19 19.31 23.77
CA GLN A 116 14.39 18.52 23.53
C GLN A 116 15.01 18.84 22.17
N ASN A 117 14.18 18.99 21.13
CA ASN A 117 14.61 19.28 19.77
C ASN A 117 13.46 19.92 18.96
N LEU A 118 13.64 21.18 18.57
CA LEU A 118 12.64 21.95 17.82
C LEU A 118 12.39 21.40 16.41
N ASP A 119 13.43 20.91 15.73
CA ASP A 119 13.30 20.37 14.37
C ASP A 119 12.49 19.08 14.35
N ALA A 120 12.73 18.18 15.31
CA ALA A 120 11.95 16.96 15.48
C ALA A 120 10.49 17.28 15.82
N ALA A 121 10.22 18.30 16.65
CA ALA A 121 8.86 18.72 16.94
C ALA A 121 8.13 19.30 15.72
N ASN A 122 8.85 20.06 14.89
CA ASN A 122 8.29 20.59 13.64
C ASN A 122 7.96 19.47 12.65
N GLN A 123 8.82 18.47 12.52
CA GLN A 123 8.54 17.28 11.70
C GLN A 123 7.35 16.50 12.24
N ALA A 124 7.30 16.24 13.55
CA ALA A 124 6.21 15.51 14.17
C ALA A 124 4.87 16.23 14.02
N ARG A 125 4.87 17.57 14.17
CA ARG A 125 3.71 18.42 13.93
C ARG A 125 3.26 18.36 12.48
N TYR A 126 4.18 18.46 11.52
CA TYR A 126 3.84 18.38 10.10
C TYR A 126 3.17 17.05 9.75
N ILE A 127 3.74 15.93 10.21
CA ILE A 127 3.18 14.58 9.99
C ILE A 127 1.79 14.45 10.63
N GLN A 128 1.61 14.96 11.86
CA GLN A 128 0.31 14.94 12.51
C GLN A 128 -0.73 15.78 11.77
N ASP A 129 -0.36 16.99 11.34
CA ASP A 129 -1.30 17.94 10.75
C ASP A 129 -1.71 17.56 9.31
N TYR A 130 -0.82 16.90 8.56
CA TYR A 130 -1.06 16.54 7.16
C TYR A 130 -1.34 15.05 6.91
N SER A 131 -0.88 14.15 7.78
CA SER A 131 -1.11 12.70 7.66
C SER A 131 -1.96 12.14 8.81
N PHE A 132 -2.41 12.98 9.75
CA PHE A 132 -3.22 12.59 10.91
C PHE A 132 -2.57 11.52 11.80
N CYS A 133 -1.24 11.43 11.75
CA CYS A 133 -0.46 10.44 12.49
C CYS A 133 0.25 11.12 13.67
N PRO A 134 -0.21 10.93 14.92
CA PRO A 134 0.41 11.54 16.10
C PRO A 134 1.70 10.83 16.53
N PRO A 135 2.62 11.53 17.22
CA PRO A 135 3.76 10.89 17.88
C PRO A 135 3.37 10.24 19.20
N TYR A 136 4.03 9.13 19.54
CA TYR A 136 3.80 8.37 20.77
C TYR A 136 5.08 8.29 21.60
N LYS A 137 4.92 8.31 22.92
CA LYS A 137 6.02 8.15 23.87
C LYS A 137 6.14 6.71 24.34
N ASN A 138 5.03 6.11 24.82
CA ASN A 138 5.02 4.79 25.47
C ASN A 138 5.14 3.63 24.46
N THR A 139 6.25 3.56 23.76
CA THR A 139 6.52 2.52 22.76
C THR A 139 8.00 2.16 22.76
N ARG A 140 8.27 0.85 22.86
CA ARG A 140 9.60 0.30 22.67
C ARG A 140 9.80 -0.09 21.22
N ALA A 141 10.96 0.25 20.66
CA ALA A 141 11.40 -0.20 19.35
C ALA A 141 12.54 -1.21 19.46
N LEU A 142 12.52 -2.23 18.60
CA LEU A 142 13.60 -3.17 18.37
C LEU A 142 14.00 -3.11 16.90
N TYR A 143 15.24 -2.73 16.64
CA TYR A 143 15.83 -2.75 15.31
C TYR A 143 16.17 -4.19 14.89
N LEU A 144 15.78 -4.54 13.68
CA LEU A 144 15.96 -5.87 13.09
C LEU A 144 16.81 -5.71 11.82
N PRO A 145 18.11 -6.02 11.88
CA PRO A 145 19.05 -5.65 10.81
C PRO A 145 18.97 -6.51 9.55
N THR A 146 18.33 -7.68 9.62
CA THR A 146 18.19 -8.59 8.47
C THR A 146 16.84 -9.28 8.46
N GLY A 147 16.47 -9.84 7.29
CA GLY A 147 15.21 -10.55 7.12
C GLY A 147 15.09 -11.84 7.94
N GLU A 148 16.19 -12.56 8.15
CA GLU A 148 16.24 -13.78 8.97
C GLU A 148 15.89 -13.47 10.43
N ILE A 149 16.48 -12.40 10.98
CA ILE A 149 16.23 -11.96 12.36
C ILE A 149 14.78 -11.47 12.48
N LYS A 150 14.30 -10.68 11.51
CA LYS A 150 12.89 -10.26 11.47
C LYS A 150 11.94 -11.45 11.38
N PHE A 151 12.25 -12.45 10.56
CA PHE A 151 11.43 -13.63 10.36
C PHE A 151 11.32 -14.47 11.63
N ALA A 152 12.45 -14.73 12.29
CA ALA A 152 12.48 -15.42 13.58
C ALA A 152 11.62 -14.69 14.63
N LYS A 153 11.79 -13.36 14.74
CA LYS A 153 11.04 -12.56 15.71
C LYS A 153 9.55 -12.46 15.38
N LEU A 154 9.20 -12.33 14.10
CA LEU A 154 7.81 -12.32 13.64
C LEU A 154 7.12 -13.64 14.00
N LYS A 155 7.74 -14.79 13.76
CA LYS A 155 7.15 -16.10 14.12
C LYS A 155 6.90 -16.22 15.62
N GLU A 156 7.83 -15.75 16.45
CA GLU A 156 7.67 -15.75 17.91
C GLU A 156 6.43 -14.95 18.34
N GLU A 157 6.28 -13.72 17.84
CA GLU A 157 5.15 -12.87 18.19
C GLU A 157 3.82 -13.41 17.64
N LEU A 158 3.80 -13.94 16.41
CA LEU A 158 2.61 -14.55 15.82
C LEU A 158 2.12 -15.75 16.65
N ARG A 159 3.03 -16.58 17.16
CA ARG A 159 2.67 -17.73 18.03
C ARG A 159 2.10 -17.28 19.38
N ASN A 160 2.48 -16.09 19.86
CA ASN A 160 2.01 -15.53 21.11
C ASN A 160 0.70 -14.73 21.00
N ALA A 161 0.20 -14.50 19.78
CA ALA A 161 -1.03 -13.77 19.52
C ALA A 161 -2.24 -14.38 20.24
N LYS A 162 -3.17 -13.53 20.72
CA LYS A 162 -4.34 -13.93 21.51
C LYS A 162 -5.68 -13.47 20.96
N ASP A 163 -5.73 -12.32 20.30
CA ASP A 163 -6.98 -11.67 19.89
C ASP A 163 -7.07 -11.58 18.36
N PHE A 164 -6.05 -11.01 17.70
CA PHE A 164 -6.06 -10.83 16.25
C PHE A 164 -4.67 -10.68 15.64
N ILE A 165 -4.57 -11.02 14.35
CA ILE A 165 -3.36 -10.87 13.55
C ILE A 165 -3.71 -10.24 12.20
N PHE A 166 -3.15 -9.09 11.90
CA PHE A 166 -3.32 -8.42 10.62
C PHE A 166 -1.98 -8.30 9.88
N LEU A 167 -1.92 -8.82 8.66
CA LEU A 167 -0.75 -8.72 7.79
C LEU A 167 -1.10 -7.96 6.51
N GLU A 168 -0.27 -7.00 6.13
CA GLU A 168 -0.39 -6.28 4.86
C GLU A 168 0.99 -6.20 4.19
N TYR A 169 1.11 -6.82 3.02
CA TYR A 169 2.39 -6.98 2.33
C TYR A 169 2.25 -6.84 0.82
N PHE A 170 3.18 -6.10 0.23
CA PHE A 170 3.30 -5.98 -1.23
C PHE A 170 3.58 -7.32 -1.92
N ILE A 171 4.53 -8.11 -1.40
CA ILE A 171 4.88 -9.42 -1.96
C ILE A 171 4.68 -10.50 -0.90
N ILE A 172 3.93 -11.52 -1.30
CA ILE A 172 3.85 -12.83 -0.66
C ILE A 172 4.19 -13.85 -1.75
N GLU A 173 5.13 -14.75 -1.46
CA GLU A 173 5.54 -15.82 -2.37
C GLU A 173 5.51 -17.16 -1.64
N GLU A 174 4.97 -18.20 -2.28
CA GLU A 174 5.04 -19.56 -1.73
C GLU A 174 6.51 -19.98 -1.60
N GLY A 175 6.88 -20.46 -0.43
CA GLY A 175 8.26 -20.76 -0.05
C GLY A 175 8.34 -21.15 1.43
N LEU A 176 9.55 -21.35 1.94
CA LEU A 176 9.78 -21.67 3.35
C LEU A 176 9.23 -20.59 4.28
N MET A 177 9.54 -19.32 3.99
CA MET A 177 9.13 -18.18 4.84
C MET A 177 7.61 -18.09 4.96
N TRP A 178 6.90 -18.10 3.82
CA TRP A 178 5.45 -17.96 3.83
C TRP A 178 4.76 -19.21 4.37
N SER A 179 5.27 -20.41 4.11
CA SER A 179 4.66 -21.65 4.58
C SER A 179 4.66 -21.73 6.12
N GLU A 180 5.77 -21.38 6.76
CA GLU A 180 5.83 -21.36 8.23
C GLU A 180 4.92 -20.29 8.85
N ILE A 181 4.81 -19.11 8.23
CA ILE A 181 3.88 -18.07 8.68
C ILE A 181 2.45 -18.54 8.51
N LEU A 182 2.10 -19.08 7.33
CA LEU A 182 0.76 -19.54 7.00
C LEU A 182 0.28 -20.65 7.94
N GLU A 183 1.17 -21.56 8.36
CA GLU A 183 0.86 -22.59 9.34
C GLU A 183 0.45 -21.97 10.69
N ILE A 184 1.22 -20.99 11.19
CA ILE A 184 0.89 -20.27 12.43
C ILE A 184 -0.43 -19.51 12.28
N LEU A 185 -0.64 -18.80 11.16
CA LEU A 185 -1.88 -18.07 10.91
C LEU A 185 -3.11 -18.99 10.91
N LYS A 186 -2.98 -20.17 10.29
CA LYS A 186 -4.04 -21.17 10.26
C LYS A 186 -4.33 -21.69 11.67
N GLU A 187 -3.31 -22.05 12.44
CA GLU A 187 -3.47 -22.48 13.84
C GLU A 187 -4.20 -21.43 14.68
N LYS A 188 -3.89 -20.14 14.46
CA LYS A 188 -4.52 -19.02 15.17
C LYS A 188 -5.95 -18.77 14.72
N ALA A 189 -6.24 -18.88 13.43
CA ALA A 189 -7.61 -18.82 12.92
C ALA A 189 -8.46 -19.98 13.46
N ASP A 190 -7.92 -21.20 13.53
CA ASP A 190 -8.58 -22.38 14.10
C ASP A 190 -8.84 -22.21 15.62
N GLN A 191 -8.02 -21.42 16.32
CA GLN A 191 -8.23 -21.01 17.72
C GLN A 191 -9.29 -19.91 17.87
N GLY A 192 -9.83 -19.37 16.78
CA GLY A 192 -10.88 -18.36 16.76
C GLY A 192 -10.40 -16.91 16.73
N LEU A 193 -9.09 -16.66 16.53
CA LEU A 193 -8.56 -15.30 16.39
C LEU A 193 -9.00 -14.67 15.07
N ASP A 194 -9.13 -13.35 15.05
CA ASP A 194 -9.38 -12.61 13.81
C ASP A 194 -8.08 -12.46 13.01
N VAL A 195 -7.88 -13.33 12.02
CA VAL A 195 -6.69 -13.32 11.17
C VAL A 195 -7.02 -12.73 9.81
N ARG A 196 -6.31 -11.66 9.42
CA ARG A 196 -6.54 -10.93 8.18
C ARG A 196 -5.26 -10.72 7.39
N VAL A 197 -5.34 -10.89 6.07
CA VAL A 197 -4.22 -10.69 5.14
C VAL A 197 -4.64 -9.77 4.00
N ILE A 198 -3.87 -8.70 3.77
CA ILE A 198 -3.92 -7.88 2.56
C ILE A 198 -2.66 -8.18 1.75
N TYR A 199 -2.83 -8.43 0.45
CA TYR A 199 -1.70 -8.47 -0.47
C TYR A 199 -2.00 -7.75 -1.78
N ASP A 200 -0.94 -7.31 -2.45
CA ASP A 200 -1.01 -6.61 -3.72
C ASP A 200 -1.11 -7.58 -4.91
N ASP A 201 -2.14 -7.45 -5.78
CA ASP A 201 -2.34 -8.39 -6.92
C ASP A 201 -1.15 -8.39 -7.89
N ILE A 202 -0.59 -7.24 -8.24
CA ILE A 202 0.54 -7.17 -9.19
C ILE A 202 1.82 -7.69 -8.53
N GLY A 203 2.10 -7.29 -7.29
CA GLY A 203 3.23 -7.79 -6.52
C GLY A 203 3.22 -9.32 -6.39
N CYS A 204 2.04 -9.92 -6.28
CA CYS A 204 1.87 -11.36 -6.09
C CYS A 204 1.48 -12.14 -7.36
N LEU A 205 1.31 -11.48 -8.51
CA LEU A 205 0.65 -12.06 -9.71
C LEU A 205 1.26 -13.38 -10.19
N VAL A 206 2.59 -13.49 -10.10
CA VAL A 206 3.37 -14.69 -10.50
C VAL A 206 3.94 -15.45 -9.30
N LYS A 207 3.64 -14.99 -8.09
CA LYS A 207 4.19 -15.48 -6.82
C LYS A 207 3.20 -16.33 -6.04
N LEU A 208 1.91 -16.08 -6.24
CA LEU A 208 0.82 -16.86 -5.65
C LEU A 208 -0.03 -17.56 -6.72
N PRO A 209 -0.57 -18.76 -6.42
CA PRO A 209 -1.56 -19.43 -7.24
C PRO A 209 -2.78 -18.56 -7.53
N TYR A 210 -3.51 -18.90 -8.60
CA TYR A 210 -4.77 -18.23 -8.92
C TYR A 210 -5.80 -18.46 -7.80
N LYS A 211 -6.52 -17.39 -7.42
CA LYS A 211 -7.53 -17.39 -6.33
C LYS A 211 -6.94 -17.79 -4.97
N TYR A 212 -5.74 -17.31 -4.67
CA TYR A 212 -5.08 -17.58 -3.39
C TYR A 212 -5.84 -16.96 -2.20
N ASP A 213 -6.50 -15.82 -2.42
CA ASP A 213 -7.45 -15.22 -1.49
C ASP A 213 -8.55 -16.21 -1.08
N GLU A 214 -9.19 -16.90 -2.04
CA GLU A 214 -10.19 -17.93 -1.73
C GLU A 214 -9.59 -19.13 -0.97
N ARG A 215 -8.30 -19.43 -1.17
CA ARG A 215 -7.60 -20.50 -0.43
C ARG A 215 -7.38 -20.09 1.03
N LEU A 216 -6.99 -18.84 1.28
CA LEU A 216 -6.82 -18.31 2.64
C LEU A 216 -8.16 -18.25 3.38
N GLU A 217 -9.22 -17.77 2.73
CA GLU A 217 -10.57 -17.71 3.32
C GLU A 217 -11.09 -19.08 3.74
N LYS A 218 -10.81 -20.13 2.95
CA LYS A 218 -11.15 -21.52 3.30
C LYS A 218 -10.39 -22.06 4.52
N MET A 219 -9.28 -21.44 4.90
CA MET A 219 -8.49 -21.76 6.10
C MET A 219 -8.91 -20.91 7.31
N GLY A 220 -9.99 -20.13 7.20
CA GLY A 220 -10.42 -19.20 8.26
C GLY A 220 -9.63 -17.88 8.28
N ILE A 221 -8.74 -17.65 7.33
CA ILE A 221 -7.93 -16.44 7.22
C ILE A 221 -8.62 -15.48 6.25
N LYS A 222 -9.16 -14.37 6.76
CA LYS A 222 -9.82 -13.36 5.92
C LYS A 222 -8.78 -12.72 4.99
N CYS A 223 -9.08 -12.58 3.71
CA CYS A 223 -8.09 -12.09 2.74
C CYS A 223 -8.64 -11.04 1.77
N SER A 224 -7.92 -9.92 1.61
CA SER A 224 -8.26 -8.88 0.64
C SER A 224 -7.13 -8.68 -0.35
N VAL A 225 -7.49 -8.57 -1.64
CA VAL A 225 -6.51 -8.32 -2.71
C VAL A 225 -6.55 -6.85 -3.10
N PHE A 226 -5.43 -6.14 -2.93
CA PHE A 226 -5.33 -4.73 -3.29
C PHE A 226 -5.18 -4.54 -4.80
N ASN A 227 -5.94 -3.56 -5.32
CA ASN A 227 -5.97 -3.11 -6.71
C ASN A 227 -5.81 -4.23 -7.75
N PRO A 228 -6.78 -5.17 -7.88
CA PRO A 228 -6.68 -6.30 -8.80
C PRO A 228 -6.43 -5.87 -10.25
N LEU A 229 -5.54 -6.58 -10.93
CA LEU A 229 -5.24 -6.38 -12.35
C LEU A 229 -6.49 -6.69 -13.18
N THR A 230 -6.99 -5.66 -13.85
CA THR A 230 -8.09 -5.73 -14.81
C THR A 230 -7.56 -5.57 -16.24
N PRO A 231 -8.21 -6.16 -17.27
CA PRO A 231 -7.76 -6.10 -18.66
C PRO A 231 -8.11 -4.75 -19.32
N VAL A 232 -7.92 -3.65 -18.59
CA VAL A 232 -8.14 -2.28 -19.05
C VAL A 232 -6.85 -1.51 -18.82
N LEU A 233 -6.31 -0.92 -19.87
CA LEU A 233 -5.10 -0.10 -19.76
C LEU A 233 -5.44 1.16 -18.95
N SER A 234 -4.99 1.19 -17.70
CA SER A 234 -5.24 2.30 -16.78
C SER A 234 -3.96 2.67 -16.03
N PRO A 235 -3.61 3.96 -15.93
CA PRO A 235 -2.48 4.42 -15.11
C PRO A 235 -2.64 4.05 -13.63
N ARG A 236 -3.88 3.84 -13.17
CA ARG A 236 -4.20 3.43 -11.79
C ARG A 236 -3.63 2.06 -11.44
N LEU A 237 -3.31 1.23 -12.42
CA LEU A 237 -2.61 -0.04 -12.17
C LEU A 237 -1.23 0.19 -11.55
N ASN A 238 -0.63 1.37 -11.71
CA ASN A 238 0.66 1.73 -11.10
C ASN A 238 0.54 2.13 -9.62
N ASN A 239 -0.67 2.40 -9.11
CA ASN A 239 -0.88 2.65 -7.68
C ASN A 239 -0.92 1.30 -6.97
N ARG A 240 0.17 0.93 -6.30
CA ARG A 240 0.32 -0.34 -5.59
C ARG A 240 0.45 -0.10 -4.09
N ASP A 241 -0.05 -1.05 -3.32
CA ASP A 241 0.16 -1.04 -1.88
C ASP A 241 1.55 -1.60 -1.58
N HIS A 242 2.49 -0.72 -1.25
CA HIS A 242 3.86 -1.10 -0.97
C HIS A 242 4.15 -1.28 0.53
N ARG A 243 3.12 -1.24 1.38
CA ARG A 243 3.29 -1.40 2.83
C ARG A 243 3.64 -2.86 3.17
N LYS A 244 4.33 -3.00 4.30
CA LYS A 244 4.83 -4.25 4.86
C LYS A 244 4.64 -4.16 6.36
N ILE A 245 3.41 -4.36 6.80
CA ILE A 245 3.06 -4.25 8.21
C ILE A 245 2.50 -5.57 8.73
N ALA A 246 2.87 -5.90 9.97
CA ALA A 246 2.23 -6.95 10.74
C ALA A 246 1.79 -6.36 12.07
N ILE A 247 0.51 -6.53 12.41
CA ILE A 247 -0.07 -6.07 13.67
C ILE A 247 -0.59 -7.30 14.42
N ILE A 248 -0.23 -7.39 15.69
CA ILE A 248 -0.60 -8.50 16.57
C ILE A 248 -1.20 -7.89 17.83
N ASP A 249 -2.47 -8.23 18.10
CA ASP A 249 -3.25 -7.84 19.27
C ASP A 249 -3.25 -6.32 19.55
N GLY A 250 -3.05 -5.51 18.51
CA GLY A 250 -3.07 -4.04 18.58
C GLY A 250 -1.93 -3.41 19.38
N HIS A 251 -1.01 -4.20 19.94
CA HIS A 251 0.08 -3.73 20.78
C HIS A 251 1.48 -4.12 20.29
N THR A 252 1.58 -5.03 19.32
CA THR A 252 2.85 -5.42 18.67
C THR A 252 2.76 -5.16 17.18
N GLY A 253 3.70 -4.39 16.64
CA GLY A 253 3.75 -4.01 15.24
C GLY A 253 5.11 -4.28 14.60
N PHE A 254 5.13 -4.69 13.34
CA PHE A 254 6.33 -4.76 12.52
C PHE A 254 6.17 -3.85 11.30
N THR A 255 7.24 -3.18 10.89
CA THR A 255 7.32 -2.50 9.60
C THR A 255 8.77 -2.44 9.08
N GLY A 256 8.98 -2.23 7.78
CA GLY A 256 10.32 -2.21 7.17
C GLY A 256 10.29 -2.52 5.68
N GLY A 257 11.43 -2.90 5.12
CA GLY A 257 11.56 -3.25 3.69
C GLY A 257 11.34 -4.74 3.35
N ILE A 258 11.27 -5.61 4.37
CA ILE A 258 11.21 -7.06 4.23
C ILE A 258 9.81 -7.58 3.89
N ASN A 259 9.62 -8.12 2.68
CA ASN A 259 8.38 -8.84 2.26
C ASN A 259 8.33 -10.29 2.79
N LEU A 260 7.29 -11.05 2.42
CA LEU A 260 7.12 -12.47 2.78
C LEU A 260 7.51 -13.39 1.61
N ALA A 261 8.81 -13.51 1.35
CA ALA A 261 9.37 -14.39 0.33
C ALA A 261 10.79 -14.85 0.71
N ASP A 262 11.19 -16.03 0.24
CA ASP A 262 12.45 -16.70 0.63
C ASP A 262 13.72 -15.90 0.29
N GLU A 263 13.66 -15.04 -0.74
CA GLU A 263 14.75 -14.14 -1.12
C GLU A 263 15.10 -13.14 0.01
N TYR A 264 14.12 -12.74 0.83
CA TYR A 264 14.33 -11.79 1.93
C TYR A 264 14.95 -12.40 3.17
N ILE A 265 14.88 -13.72 3.32
CA ILE A 265 15.52 -14.47 4.41
C ILE A 265 16.76 -15.23 3.92
N ASN A 266 17.24 -14.92 2.71
CA ASN A 266 18.42 -15.51 2.11
C ASN A 266 18.40 -17.04 1.99
N GLU A 267 17.21 -17.65 2.02
CA GLU A 267 17.01 -19.07 1.70
C GLU A 267 17.23 -19.29 0.19
N ILE A 268 16.91 -18.27 -0.63
CA ILE A 268 17.23 -18.23 -2.05
C ILE A 268 18.12 -17.02 -2.32
N VAL A 269 19.31 -17.28 -2.88
CA VAL A 269 20.26 -16.22 -3.28
C VAL A 269 20.22 -16.03 -4.79
N ARG A 270 19.58 -14.95 -5.26
CA ARG A 270 19.51 -14.60 -6.70
C ARG A 270 20.51 -13.54 -7.10
N PHE A 271 20.66 -12.49 -6.28
CA PHE A 271 21.48 -11.31 -6.58
C PHE A 271 22.51 -10.97 -5.48
N GLY A 272 22.79 -11.94 -4.60
CA GLY A 272 23.60 -11.74 -3.40
C GLY A 272 22.76 -11.81 -2.13
N HIS A 273 23.38 -11.51 -0.99
CA HIS A 273 22.70 -11.48 0.29
C HIS A 273 21.78 -10.26 0.36
N TRP A 274 20.49 -10.49 0.53
CA TRP A 274 19.49 -9.46 0.68
C TRP A 274 19.68 -8.76 2.02
N ASN A 275 20.13 -7.50 1.97
CA ASN A 275 20.31 -6.66 3.15
C ASN A 275 19.21 -5.61 3.20
N ASP A 276 18.25 -5.83 4.09
CA ASP A 276 17.13 -4.93 4.34
C ASP A 276 16.73 -5.01 5.81
N THR A 277 16.08 -3.97 6.30
CA THR A 277 15.89 -3.74 7.72
C THR A 277 14.41 -3.65 8.06
N ALA A 278 14.10 -3.99 9.30
CA ALA A 278 12.78 -3.79 9.87
C ALA A 278 12.89 -3.27 11.30
N ILE A 279 11.76 -2.83 11.81
CA ILE A 279 11.57 -2.44 13.19
C ILE A 279 10.37 -3.21 13.73
N MET A 280 10.52 -3.74 14.94
CA MET A 280 9.39 -4.20 15.75
C MET A 280 9.13 -3.14 16.80
N ILE A 281 7.89 -2.68 16.89
CA ILE A 281 7.45 -1.76 17.93
C ILE A 281 6.44 -2.46 18.85
N LYS A 282 6.51 -2.17 20.14
CA LYS A 282 5.52 -2.61 21.12
C LYS A 282 5.09 -1.44 21.98
N GLY A 283 3.78 -1.18 22.04
CA GLY A 283 3.20 -0.05 22.75
C GLY A 283 2.17 0.73 21.94
N GLU A 284 1.82 1.92 22.42
CA GLU A 284 0.73 2.75 21.89
C GLU A 284 0.87 3.09 20.40
N ALA A 285 2.10 3.23 19.89
CA ALA A 285 2.33 3.59 18.50
C ALA A 285 1.77 2.55 17.50
N VAL A 286 1.54 1.31 17.94
CA VAL A 286 0.92 0.28 17.10
C VAL A 286 -0.50 0.68 16.70
N GLN A 287 -1.18 1.53 17.46
CA GLN A 287 -2.50 2.07 17.11
C GLN A 287 -2.51 2.75 15.73
N SER A 288 -1.46 3.51 15.38
CA SER A 288 -1.34 4.09 14.04
C SER A 288 -1.23 3.03 12.95
N LEU A 289 -0.47 1.95 13.18
CA LEU A 289 -0.37 0.84 12.22
C LEU A 289 -1.70 0.09 12.09
N THR A 290 -2.41 -0.13 13.20
CA THR A 290 -3.74 -0.75 13.22
C THR A 290 -4.73 0.09 12.41
N ALA A 291 -4.78 1.41 12.63
CA ALA A 291 -5.66 2.30 11.90
C ALA A 291 -5.33 2.34 10.39
N MET A 292 -4.03 2.30 10.04
CA MET A 292 -3.57 2.21 8.65
C MET A 292 -4.05 0.94 7.93
N PHE A 293 -3.98 -0.21 8.62
CA PHE A 293 -4.46 -1.48 8.09
C PHE A 293 -5.98 -1.47 7.93
N LEU A 294 -6.71 -1.10 8.99
CA LEU A 294 -8.17 -1.11 9.01
C LEU A 294 -8.76 -0.12 7.99
N SER A 295 -8.12 1.03 7.79
CA SER A 295 -8.50 1.99 6.75
C SER A 295 -8.46 1.39 5.36
N MET A 296 -7.39 0.64 5.05
CA MET A 296 -7.25 -0.03 3.77
C MET A 296 -8.20 -1.21 3.65
N TRP A 297 -8.39 -1.96 4.73
CA TRP A 297 -9.35 -3.05 4.80
C TRP A 297 -10.79 -2.58 4.50
N ASP A 298 -11.25 -1.54 5.19
CA ASP A 298 -12.55 -0.89 4.98
C ASP A 298 -12.69 -0.32 3.55
N TYR A 299 -11.60 0.20 2.99
CA TYR A 299 -11.57 0.70 1.62
C TYR A 299 -11.75 -0.43 0.60
N ILE A 300 -10.97 -1.51 0.70
CA ILE A 300 -11.00 -2.63 -0.25
C ILE A 300 -12.32 -3.40 -0.14
N ARG A 301 -12.76 -3.71 1.09
CA ARG A 301 -13.98 -4.50 1.34
C ARG A 301 -15.26 -3.67 1.22
N GLY A 302 -15.17 -2.34 1.28
CA GLY A 302 -16.33 -1.46 1.25
C GLY A 302 -17.22 -1.59 2.50
N ILE A 303 -16.63 -1.95 3.64
CA ILE A 303 -17.29 -2.14 4.94
C ILE A 303 -16.92 -1.03 5.91
N ASP A 304 -17.66 -0.88 7.00
CA ASP A 304 -17.43 0.18 7.98
C ASP A 304 -17.31 -0.44 9.37
N GLU A 305 -16.08 -0.74 9.78
CA GLU A 305 -15.80 -1.42 11.06
C GLU A 305 -15.44 -0.43 12.17
N ASP A 306 -15.86 -0.67 13.40
CA ASP A 306 -15.40 0.14 14.53
C ASP A 306 -13.95 -0.19 14.87
N PHE A 307 -13.03 0.75 14.64
CA PHE A 307 -11.60 0.52 14.87
C PHE A 307 -11.25 0.49 16.36
N SER A 308 -12.12 1.02 17.24
CA SER A 308 -11.88 1.01 18.69
C SER A 308 -11.84 -0.41 19.26
N LEU A 309 -12.45 -1.38 18.58
CA LEU A 309 -12.42 -2.80 18.92
C LEU A 309 -11.02 -3.43 18.79
N TYR A 310 -10.09 -2.75 18.12
CA TYR A 310 -8.72 -3.22 17.87
C TYR A 310 -7.67 -2.34 18.58
N ALA A 311 -8.10 -1.52 19.54
CA ALA A 311 -7.18 -0.84 20.44
C ALA A 311 -6.51 -1.90 21.34
N GLY A 312 -5.23 -2.15 21.13
CA GLY A 312 -4.49 -3.10 21.95
C GLY A 312 -4.19 -2.52 23.32
N GLU A 313 -4.32 -3.34 24.37
CA GLU A 313 -3.72 -3.01 25.66
C GLU A 313 -2.22 -3.27 25.57
N PRO A 314 -1.36 -2.24 25.70
CA PRO A 314 0.07 -2.46 25.71
C PRO A 314 0.44 -3.35 26.90
N PRO A 315 1.41 -4.27 26.75
CA PRO A 315 1.89 -5.06 27.88
C PRO A 315 2.29 -4.13 29.03
N ILE A 316 2.01 -4.53 30.27
CA ILE A 316 2.50 -3.79 31.44
C ILE A 316 4.01 -4.04 31.53
N TYR A 317 4.81 -3.00 31.37
CA TYR A 317 6.25 -3.06 31.54
C TYR A 317 6.66 -2.47 32.88
N ASP A 318 7.62 -3.11 33.55
CA ASP A 318 8.30 -2.56 34.71
C ASP A 318 9.34 -1.52 34.24
N GLY A 319 9.09 -0.23 34.51
CA GLY A 319 9.99 0.88 34.23
C GLY A 319 9.60 1.79 33.04
N SER A 320 10.51 2.70 32.66
CA SER A 320 10.36 3.54 31.47
C SER A 320 10.32 2.66 30.22
N LEU A 321 9.19 2.70 29.50
CA LEU A 321 8.97 1.99 28.25
C LEU A 321 9.83 2.49 27.07
N THR A 322 10.56 3.59 27.25
CA THR A 322 10.87 4.50 26.16
C THR A 322 12.26 5.12 26.33
N ASP A 323 13.06 5.08 25.26
CA ASP A 323 14.28 5.89 25.11
C ASP A 323 14.05 7.07 24.12
N GLY A 324 12.81 7.32 23.71
CA GLY A 324 12.45 8.33 22.70
C GLY A 324 10.98 8.29 22.29
N TYR A 325 10.68 8.83 21.11
CA TYR A 325 9.33 8.90 20.55
C TYR A 325 9.22 8.09 19.26
N VAL A 326 8.05 7.50 19.01
CA VAL A 326 7.75 6.71 17.81
C VAL A 326 6.54 7.32 17.12
N GLN A 327 6.62 7.58 15.82
CA GLN A 327 5.53 8.15 15.03
C GLN A 327 5.39 7.39 13.71
N PRO A 328 4.64 6.28 13.67
CA PRO A 328 4.35 5.60 12.43
C PRO A 328 3.47 6.49 11.56
N PHE A 329 3.83 6.66 10.30
CA PHE A 329 3.10 7.48 9.35
C PHE A 329 3.00 6.77 8.00
N ALA A 330 1.97 7.12 7.25
CA ALA A 330 1.76 6.73 5.87
C ALA A 330 1.01 7.87 5.16
N ASP A 331 1.09 7.89 3.84
CA ASP A 331 0.07 8.53 3.04
C ASP A 331 -1.23 7.69 3.13
N SER A 332 -2.34 8.36 3.46
CA SER A 332 -3.67 7.74 3.42
C SER A 332 -4.08 7.51 1.95
N PRO A 333 -5.00 6.55 1.67
CA PRO A 333 -5.10 5.82 0.40
C PRO A 333 -5.14 6.66 -0.88
#